data_AF-A0A120A441-F1
#
_entry.id   AF-A0A120A441-F1
#
_cell.length_a   1.000
_cell.length_b   1.000
_cell.length_c   1.000
_cell.angle_alpha   90.00
_cell.angle_beta   90.00
_cell.angle_gamma   90.00
#
_symmetry.space_group_name_H-M   'P 1'
#
loop_
_entity.id
_entity.type
_entity.pdbx_description
1 polymer ?
#
loop_
_entity_poly.entity_id
_entity_poly.type
_entity_poly.pdbx_seq_one_letter_code
_entity_poly.pdbx_strand_id
1 'polypeptide(L)'
;MLKRRMIRLLEKLLIQRDEIHREYGTSLRYTQDYQKRLSIIRKVLVQENEMFEGWKVSDCIVSIDRHYIRPIVRGKEAKFVEFGAKVNNIQIDGISFIEHISFKAFHEGIRLKDCIRMQQKLTNVRVRCVAADSIYANNANRKFCTKYGISTSFVRKGKAAKDETLRKILRSELSKERAIRLEGNFGT
;
A
#
# COMPACT_ATOMS: atom_id res chain seq x y z
N MET A 1 16.41 -9.40 -28.03
CA MET A 1 16.41 -8.67 -29.33
C MET A 1 15.11 -7.90 -29.59
N LEU A 2 13.92 -8.48 -29.32
CA LEU A 2 12.62 -7.84 -29.58
C LEU A 2 12.34 -6.59 -28.70
N LYS A 3 12.58 -6.66 -27.38
CA LYS A 3 12.30 -5.56 -26.45
C LYS A 3 12.96 -4.23 -26.87
N ARG A 4 14.25 -4.24 -27.20
CA ARG A 4 14.99 -3.07 -27.70
C ARG A 4 14.39 -2.48 -28.99
N ARG A 5 13.90 -3.34 -29.89
CA ARG A 5 13.25 -2.89 -31.14
C ARG A 5 11.91 -2.23 -30.86
N MET A 6 11.12 -2.77 -29.93
CA MET A 6 9.84 -2.19 -29.53
C MET A 6 10.00 -0.82 -28.85
N ILE A 7 10.99 -0.67 -27.97
CA ILE A 7 11.33 0.61 -27.33
C ILE A 7 11.70 1.67 -28.39
N ARG A 8 12.60 1.32 -29.33
CA ARG A 8 12.98 2.22 -30.44
C ARG A 8 11.80 2.56 -31.35
N LEU A 9 10.89 1.62 -31.58
CA LEU A 9 9.70 1.86 -32.37
C LEU A 9 8.78 2.88 -31.66
N LEU A 10 8.55 2.71 -30.35
CA LEU A 10 7.77 3.64 -29.55
C LEU A 10 8.40 5.05 -29.56
N GLU A 11 9.71 5.14 -29.39
CA GLU A 11 10.46 6.39 -29.48
C GLU A 11 10.28 7.07 -30.84
N LYS A 12 10.44 6.32 -31.95
CA LYS A 12 10.22 6.84 -33.30
C LYS A 12 8.80 7.36 -33.52
N LEU A 13 7.79 6.62 -33.05
CA LEU A 13 6.39 7.02 -33.17
C LEU A 13 6.09 8.31 -32.39
N LEU A 14 6.70 8.49 -31.22
CA LEU A 14 6.56 9.72 -30.44
C LEU A 14 7.20 10.92 -31.14
N ILE A 15 8.39 10.74 -31.74
CA ILE A 15 9.07 11.79 -32.52
C ILE A 15 8.20 12.24 -33.69
N GLN A 16 7.72 11.30 -34.52
CA GLN A 16 6.86 11.61 -35.67
C GLN A 16 5.58 12.32 -35.25
N ARG A 17 4.97 11.89 -34.14
CA ARG A 17 3.79 12.56 -33.59
C ARG A 17 4.10 13.99 -33.15
N ASP A 18 5.28 14.23 -32.57
CA ASP A 18 5.69 15.55 -32.10
C ASP A 18 6.05 16.49 -33.26
N GLU A 19 6.56 15.96 -34.37
CA GLU A 19 6.71 16.70 -35.63
C GLU A 19 5.35 17.14 -36.20
N ILE A 20 4.38 16.22 -36.30
CA ILE A 20 3.01 16.54 -36.73
C ILE A 20 2.38 17.59 -35.81
N HIS A 21 2.58 17.45 -34.49
CA HIS A 21 2.06 18.42 -33.54
C HIS A 21 2.74 19.79 -33.66
N ARG A 22 4.02 19.85 -34.02
CA ARG A 22 4.72 21.12 -34.25
C ARG A 22 4.21 21.84 -35.49
N GLU A 23 3.92 21.10 -36.56
CA GLU A 23 3.46 21.65 -37.83
C GLU A 23 1.97 22.02 -37.82
N TYR A 24 1.12 21.18 -37.23
CA TYR A 24 -0.35 21.31 -37.27
C TYR A 24 -1.00 21.55 -35.89
N GLY A 25 -0.21 21.80 -34.84
CA GLY A 25 -0.69 21.85 -33.46
C GLY A 25 -1.75 22.90 -33.17
N THR A 26 -1.78 24.00 -33.92
CA THR A 26 -2.81 25.05 -33.82
C THR A 26 -4.17 24.58 -34.36
N SER A 27 -4.17 23.67 -35.33
CA SER A 27 -5.37 23.08 -35.94
C SER A 27 -5.84 21.82 -35.22
N LEU A 28 -4.96 21.16 -34.46
CA LEU A 28 -5.27 19.91 -33.75
C LEU A 28 -5.77 20.20 -32.33
N ARG A 29 -7.02 19.83 -32.04
CA ARG A 29 -7.58 19.84 -30.68
C ARG A 29 -7.44 18.46 -30.05
N TYR A 30 -6.70 18.37 -28.94
CA TYR A 30 -6.63 17.15 -28.13
C TYR A 30 -7.53 17.25 -26.91
N THR A 31 -8.16 16.14 -26.56
CA THR A 31 -8.84 16.01 -25.28
C THR A 31 -7.82 15.96 -24.14
N GLN A 32 -8.25 16.33 -22.94
CA GLN A 32 -7.43 16.24 -21.74
C GLN A 32 -6.96 14.80 -21.48
N ASP A 33 -7.82 13.82 -21.72
CA ASP A 33 -7.49 12.41 -21.58
C ASP A 33 -6.42 11.94 -22.56
N TYR A 34 -6.47 12.41 -23.82
CA TYR A 34 -5.41 12.13 -24.78
C TYR A 34 -4.07 12.70 -24.31
N GLN A 35 -4.04 13.96 -23.86
CA GLN A 35 -2.81 14.58 -23.36
C GLN A 35 -2.26 13.84 -22.14
N LYS A 36 -3.13 13.43 -21.23
CA LYS A 36 -2.77 12.64 -20.05
C LYS A 36 -2.19 11.28 -20.44
N ARG A 37 -2.86 10.56 -21.34
CA ARG A 37 -2.40 9.26 -21.86
C ARG A 37 -1.05 9.38 -22.55
N LEU A 38 -0.85 10.41 -23.35
CA LEU A 38 0.43 10.68 -24.01
C LEU A 38 1.56 10.97 -23.00
N SER A 39 1.28 11.74 -21.95
CA SER A 39 2.24 11.96 -20.86
C SER A 39 2.62 10.65 -20.14
N ILE A 40 1.65 9.77 -19.92
CA ILE A 40 1.88 8.44 -19.34
C ILE A 40 2.74 7.58 -20.26
N ILE A 41 2.45 7.54 -21.57
CA ILE A 41 3.23 6.77 -22.56
C ILE A 41 4.69 7.25 -22.58
N ARG A 42 4.93 8.57 -22.56
CA ARG A 42 6.28 9.12 -22.48
C ARG A 42 7.02 8.68 -21.21
N LYS A 43 6.33 8.68 -20.05
CA LYS A 43 6.91 8.17 -18.79
C LYS A 43 7.25 6.69 -18.89
N VAL A 44 6.38 5.86 -19.48
CA VAL A 44 6.63 4.43 -19.69
C VAL A 44 7.86 4.23 -20.58
N LEU A 45 8.03 5.02 -21.65
CA LEU A 45 9.22 4.94 -22.50
C LEU A 45 10.51 5.18 -21.70
N VAL A 46 10.53 6.20 -20.84
CA VAL A 46 11.68 6.49 -19.96
C VAL A 46 11.94 5.31 -19.03
N GLN A 47 10.90 4.80 -18.36
CA GLN A 47 11.04 3.66 -17.44
C GLN A 47 11.54 2.40 -18.15
N GLU A 48 11.06 2.10 -19.36
CA GLU A 48 11.51 0.93 -20.13
C GLU A 48 12.95 1.07 -20.62
N ASN A 49 13.40 2.28 -20.97
CA ASN A 49 14.79 2.57 -21.30
C ASN A 49 15.70 2.36 -20.08
N GLU A 50 15.36 2.95 -18.93
CA GLU A 50 16.11 2.79 -17.68
C GLU A 50 16.19 1.31 -17.27
N MET A 51 15.08 0.57 -17.35
CA MET A 51 15.04 -0.87 -17.06
C MET A 51 15.86 -1.68 -18.07
N PHE A 52 15.92 -1.28 -19.35
CA PHE A 52 16.72 -1.95 -20.36
C PHE A 52 18.23 -1.73 -20.15
N GLU A 53 18.62 -0.57 -19.63
CA GLU A 53 19.99 -0.26 -19.23
C GLU A 53 20.42 -0.92 -17.91
N GLY A 54 19.47 -1.53 -17.18
CA GLY A 54 19.74 -2.25 -15.93
C GLY A 54 19.48 -1.43 -14.66
N TRP A 55 18.93 -0.22 -14.78
CA TRP A 55 18.56 0.60 -13.62
C TRP A 55 17.30 0.07 -12.93
N LYS A 56 17.26 0.22 -11.60
CA LYS A 56 16.10 -0.16 -10.79
C LYS A 56 15.08 0.98 -10.74
N VAL A 57 13.92 0.75 -11.36
CA VAL A 57 12.79 1.69 -11.36
C VAL A 57 11.78 1.28 -10.27
N SER A 58 11.46 2.19 -9.34
CA SER A 58 10.65 1.90 -8.14
C SER A 58 9.16 2.24 -8.27
N ASP A 59 8.74 2.96 -9.32
CA ASP A 59 7.36 3.40 -9.57
C ASP A 59 6.88 3.00 -10.98
N CYS A 60 7.22 1.78 -11.42
CA CYS A 60 6.88 1.31 -12.77
C CYS A 60 5.37 1.34 -13.01
N ILE A 61 4.98 1.89 -14.16
CA ILE A 61 3.60 1.85 -14.63
C ILE A 61 3.37 0.53 -15.36
N VAL A 62 2.39 -0.24 -14.88
CA VAL A 62 2.08 -1.59 -15.40
C VAL A 62 1.06 -1.54 -16.54
N SER A 63 0.22 -0.51 -16.56
CA SER A 63 -0.84 -0.32 -17.55
C SER A 63 -0.98 1.16 -17.89
N ILE A 64 -1.10 1.47 -19.19
CA ILE A 64 -1.33 2.83 -19.67
C ILE A 64 -2.74 3.30 -19.27
N ASP A 65 -3.74 2.43 -19.39
CA ASP A 65 -5.14 2.77 -19.05
C ASP A 65 -5.32 2.92 -17.53
N ARG A 66 -4.66 2.04 -16.75
CA ARG A 66 -4.64 2.10 -15.29
C ARG A 66 -3.28 2.54 -14.76
N HIS A 67 -2.86 3.74 -15.19
CA HIS A 67 -1.56 4.35 -14.91
C HIS A 67 -1.26 4.64 -13.44
N TYR A 68 -2.19 4.39 -12.52
CA TYR A 68 -2.01 4.51 -11.07
C TYR A 68 -1.63 3.19 -10.39
N ILE A 69 -1.77 2.05 -11.08
CA ILE A 69 -1.36 0.74 -10.55
C ILE A 69 0.16 0.67 -10.55
N ARG A 70 0.73 0.26 -9.41
CA ARG A 70 2.16 0.04 -9.23
C ARG A 70 2.44 -1.40 -8.84
N PRO A 71 3.61 -1.94 -9.19
CA PRO A 71 4.09 -3.20 -8.63
C PRO A 71 4.35 -3.02 -7.13
N ILE A 72 3.80 -3.91 -6.30
CA ILE A 72 4.06 -3.93 -4.87
C ILE A 72 4.81 -5.22 -4.53
N VAL A 73 6.05 -5.08 -4.08
CA VAL A 73 6.87 -6.23 -3.70
C VAL A 73 6.35 -6.83 -2.39
N ARG A 74 6.00 -8.10 -2.42
CA ARG A 74 5.62 -8.91 -1.25
C ARG A 74 6.75 -9.87 -0.91
N GLY A 75 7.06 -10.00 0.38
CA GLY A 75 8.04 -10.97 0.87
C GLY A 75 7.53 -12.41 0.97
N LYS A 76 6.50 -12.81 0.20
CA LYS A 76 5.95 -14.17 0.21
C LYS A 76 6.56 -14.98 -0.94
N GLU A 77 6.87 -16.26 -0.68
CA GLU A 77 7.66 -17.11 -1.59
C GLU A 77 6.98 -17.41 -2.94
N ALA A 78 5.65 -17.44 -3.02
CA ALA A 78 4.95 -17.85 -4.24
C ALA A 78 4.82 -16.75 -5.31
N LYS A 79 4.71 -15.48 -4.90
CA LYS A 79 4.57 -14.33 -5.81
C LYS A 79 5.32 -13.13 -5.24
N PHE A 80 6.40 -12.72 -5.91
CA PHE A 80 7.25 -11.62 -5.47
C PHE A 80 6.60 -10.24 -5.61
N VAL A 81 5.66 -10.08 -6.55
CA VAL A 81 4.99 -8.80 -6.83
C VAL A 81 3.50 -9.02 -6.99
N GLU A 82 2.72 -8.23 -6.27
CA GLU A 82 1.27 -8.13 -6.41
C GLU A 82 0.90 -6.80 -7.09
N PHE A 83 -0.20 -6.81 -7.83
CA PHE A 83 -0.76 -5.61 -8.46
C PHE A 83 -2.13 -5.35 -7.86
N GLY A 84 -2.37 -4.12 -7.43
CA GLY A 84 -3.64 -3.73 -6.86
C GLY A 84 -3.52 -2.69 -5.77
N ALA A 85 -4.64 -2.37 -5.16
CA ALA A 85 -4.67 -1.49 -4.01
C ALA A 85 -4.21 -2.24 -2.77
N LYS A 86 -3.21 -1.70 -2.09
CA LYS A 86 -2.86 -2.08 -0.72
C LYS A 86 -3.85 -1.42 0.22
N VAL A 87 -4.45 -2.21 1.11
CA VAL A 87 -5.50 -1.76 2.03
C VAL A 87 -5.03 -2.00 3.46
N ASN A 88 -5.18 -0.99 4.31
CA ASN A 88 -5.12 -1.10 5.74
C ASN A 88 -6.55 -1.11 6.29
N ASN A 89 -6.91 -2.19 6.98
CA ASN A 89 -8.26 -2.43 7.46
C ASN A 89 -8.27 -2.52 9.00
N ILE A 90 -9.31 -1.99 9.62
CA ILE A 90 -9.58 -2.11 11.05
C ILE A 90 -10.90 -2.82 11.25
N GLN A 91 -11.03 -3.58 12.33
CA GLN A 91 -12.29 -4.25 12.66
C GLN A 91 -12.82 -3.74 13.99
N ILE A 92 -14.08 -3.33 13.98
CA ILE A 92 -14.79 -2.80 15.14
C ILE A 92 -16.08 -3.61 15.26
N ASP A 93 -16.23 -4.35 16.36
CA ASP A 93 -17.41 -5.16 16.67
C ASP A 93 -17.87 -6.08 15.51
N GLY A 94 -16.90 -6.63 14.77
CA GLY A 94 -17.14 -7.52 13.62
C GLY A 94 -17.20 -6.81 12.27
N ILE A 95 -17.43 -5.49 12.25
CA ILE A 95 -17.51 -4.69 11.03
C ILE A 95 -16.10 -4.24 10.60
N SER A 96 -15.75 -4.44 9.33
CA SER A 96 -14.49 -3.97 8.76
C SER A 96 -14.59 -2.57 8.18
N PHE A 97 -13.61 -1.73 8.51
CA PHE A 97 -13.47 -0.37 8.00
C PHE A 97 -12.11 -0.18 7.35
N ILE A 98 -12.11 0.38 6.15
CA ILE A 98 -10.89 0.73 5.43
C ILE A 98 -10.34 2.03 6.00
N GLU A 99 -9.20 1.96 6.71
CA GLU A 99 -8.51 3.16 7.21
C GLU A 99 -7.72 3.85 6.11
N HIS A 100 -7.01 3.08 5.30
CA HIS A 100 -6.22 3.61 4.20
C HIS A 100 -6.18 2.64 3.03
N ILE A 101 -6.51 3.15 1.84
CA ILE A 101 -6.30 2.48 0.56
C ILE A 101 -5.26 3.23 -0.27
N SER A 102 -4.29 2.52 -0.87
CA SER A 102 -3.30 3.11 -1.76
C SER A 102 -2.81 2.11 -2.80
N PHE A 103 -2.60 2.56 -4.02
CA PHE A 103 -1.93 1.76 -5.06
C PHE A 103 -0.40 1.79 -4.95
N LYS A 104 0.14 2.57 -4.00
CA LYS A 104 1.57 2.59 -3.67
C LYS A 104 1.84 1.74 -2.44
N ALA A 105 3.04 1.18 -2.37
CA ALA A 105 3.52 0.53 -1.16
C ALA A 105 3.58 1.56 -0.02
N PHE A 106 2.99 1.21 1.13
CA PHE A 106 3.11 1.99 2.36
C PHE A 106 3.44 1.08 3.54
N HIS A 107 4.07 1.67 4.55
CA HIS A 107 4.42 0.98 5.78
C HIS A 107 3.22 0.97 6.73
N GLU A 108 2.60 -0.20 6.91
CA GLU A 108 1.43 -0.38 7.77
C GLU A 108 1.71 -0.01 9.22
N GLY A 109 2.87 -0.39 9.75
CA GLY A 109 3.19 -0.26 11.17
C GLY A 109 3.16 1.17 11.74
N ILE A 110 3.18 2.23 10.91
CA ILE A 110 3.07 3.61 11.41
C ILE A 110 1.61 4.06 11.59
N ARG A 111 0.64 3.32 11.04
CA ARG A 111 -0.76 3.73 10.96
C ARG A 111 -1.61 3.35 12.16
N LEU A 112 -1.07 2.62 13.14
CA LEU A 112 -1.82 2.19 14.34
C LEU A 112 -2.53 3.35 15.04
N LYS A 113 -1.88 4.51 15.12
CA LYS A 113 -2.45 5.69 15.77
C LYS A 113 -3.64 6.24 14.99
N ASP A 114 -3.57 6.21 13.67
CA ASP A 114 -4.64 6.68 12.79
C ASP A 114 -5.81 5.69 12.83
N CYS A 115 -5.54 4.39 12.86
CA CYS A 115 -6.54 3.34 13.13
C CYS A 115 -7.32 3.59 14.44
N ILE A 116 -6.60 3.83 15.55
CA ILE A 116 -7.22 4.07 16.86
C ILE A 116 -8.04 5.37 16.84
N ARG A 117 -7.52 6.44 16.25
CA ARG A 117 -8.24 7.72 16.11
C ARG A 117 -9.49 7.57 15.26
N MET A 118 -9.42 6.82 14.16
CA MET A 118 -10.56 6.55 13.29
C MET A 118 -11.63 5.78 14.06
N GLN A 119 -11.27 4.71 14.78
CA GLN A 119 -12.22 3.98 15.62
C GLN A 119 -12.88 4.89 16.65
N GLN A 120 -12.10 5.66 17.40
CA GLN A 120 -12.63 6.58 18.43
C GLN A 120 -13.55 7.64 17.83
N LYS A 121 -13.24 8.14 16.62
CA LYS A 121 -14.08 9.11 15.91
C LYS A 121 -15.39 8.49 15.42
N LEU A 122 -15.36 7.23 14.98
CA LEU A 122 -16.54 6.53 14.46
C LEU A 122 -17.49 6.08 15.58
N THR A 123 -16.95 5.60 16.70
CA THR A 123 -17.77 5.05 17.79
C THR A 123 -18.00 6.03 18.94
N ASN A 124 -17.24 7.12 19.02
CA ASN A 124 -17.15 8.00 20.20
C ASN A 124 -16.75 7.23 21.49
N VAL A 125 -16.21 6.01 21.36
CA VAL A 125 -15.80 5.17 22.48
C VAL A 125 -14.27 5.12 22.54
N ARG A 126 -13.74 5.34 23.75
CA ARG A 126 -12.30 5.20 24.00
C ARG A 126 -11.87 3.74 23.90
N VAL A 127 -10.99 3.47 22.94
CA VAL A 127 -10.32 2.17 22.77
C VAL A 127 -9.53 1.78 24.02
N ARG A 128 -9.79 0.58 24.54
CA ARG A 128 -9.11 0.00 25.73
C ARG A 128 -8.16 -1.15 25.38
N CYS A 129 -8.50 -1.92 24.34
CA CYS A 129 -7.75 -3.10 23.91
C CYS A 129 -7.53 -3.05 22.40
N VAL A 130 -6.35 -3.45 21.93
CA VAL A 130 -6.01 -3.51 20.50
C VAL A 130 -5.26 -4.80 20.19
N ALA A 131 -5.74 -5.54 19.20
CA ALA A 131 -5.05 -6.66 18.60
C ALA A 131 -4.56 -6.28 17.20
N ALA A 132 -3.27 -6.46 16.91
CA ALA A 132 -2.70 -6.13 15.60
C ALA A 132 -1.52 -7.05 15.24
N ASP A 133 -1.13 -7.06 13.96
CA ASP A 133 0.05 -7.78 13.46
C ASP A 133 1.35 -7.33 14.12
N SER A 134 2.35 -8.22 14.04
CA SER A 134 3.70 -7.96 14.56
C SER A 134 4.36 -6.72 13.93
N ILE A 135 4.01 -6.36 12.69
CA ILE A 135 4.51 -5.15 12.02
C ILE A 135 4.13 -3.86 12.75
N TYR A 136 3.02 -3.87 13.49
CA TYR A 136 2.57 -2.74 14.32
C TYR A 136 3.30 -2.66 15.67
N ALA A 137 4.05 -3.69 16.05
CA ALA A 137 4.67 -3.82 17.36
C ALA A 137 5.99 -3.00 17.51
N ASN A 138 6.03 -1.80 16.92
CA ASN A 138 7.17 -0.88 17.00
C ASN A 138 7.23 -0.11 18.33
N ASN A 139 8.38 0.48 18.65
CA ASN A 139 8.60 1.17 19.93
C ASN A 139 7.69 2.41 20.08
N ALA A 140 7.39 3.12 18.99
CA ALA A 140 6.55 4.32 19.01
C ALA A 140 5.09 3.98 19.37
N ASN A 141 4.56 2.90 18.80
CA ASN A 141 3.22 2.39 19.05
C ASN A 141 3.08 1.82 20.45
N ARG A 142 4.12 1.13 20.95
CA ARG A 142 4.15 0.66 22.35
C ARG A 142 4.09 1.82 23.34
N LYS A 143 4.94 2.84 23.16
CA LYS A 143 4.92 4.05 24.00
C LYS A 143 3.55 4.74 23.94
N PHE A 144 2.95 4.83 22.75
CA PHE A 144 1.62 5.39 22.57
C PHE A 144 0.56 4.59 23.35
N CYS A 145 0.50 3.26 23.15
CA CYS A 145 -0.50 2.42 23.82
C CYS A 145 -0.34 2.47 25.34
N THR A 146 0.89 2.41 25.87
CA THR A 146 1.14 2.55 27.31
C THR A 146 0.70 3.91 27.84
N LYS A 147 0.99 5.02 27.13
CA LYS A 147 0.61 6.37 27.54
C LYS A 147 -0.91 6.54 27.65
N TYR A 148 -1.67 5.90 26.77
CA TYR A 148 -3.14 5.98 26.75
C TYR A 148 -3.84 4.85 27.52
N GLY A 149 -3.08 3.96 28.19
CA GLY A 149 -3.64 2.84 28.95
C GLY A 149 -4.30 1.77 28.08
N ILE A 150 -3.83 1.61 26.84
CA ILE A 150 -4.37 0.65 25.88
C ILE A 150 -3.62 -0.68 26.02
N SER A 151 -4.35 -1.74 26.34
CA SER A 151 -3.85 -3.12 26.37
C SER A 151 -3.64 -3.62 24.94
N THR A 152 -2.51 -4.26 24.66
CA THR A 152 -2.15 -4.70 23.30
C THR A 152 -1.76 -6.17 23.24
N SER A 153 -1.95 -6.79 22.07
CA SER A 153 -1.46 -8.14 21.77
C SER A 153 0.07 -8.24 21.56
N PHE A 154 0.81 -7.14 21.70
CA PHE A 154 2.24 -7.14 21.37
C PHE A 154 3.10 -7.83 22.43
N VAL A 155 4.09 -8.63 21.98
CA VAL A 155 5.10 -9.23 22.86
C VAL A 155 5.94 -8.15 23.51
N ARG A 156 6.03 -8.08 24.84
CA ARG A 156 6.79 -7.04 25.54
C ARG A 156 8.30 -7.19 25.25
N LYS A 157 9.02 -6.07 25.23
CA LYS A 157 10.49 -6.06 25.21
C LYS A 157 11.01 -5.88 26.65
N GLY A 158 12.05 -6.63 27.02
CA GLY A 158 12.73 -6.54 28.32
C GLY A 158 12.15 -7.47 29.40
N LYS A 159 12.52 -7.20 30.66
CA LYS A 159 12.17 -8.06 31.82
C LYS A 159 10.66 -8.27 31.96
N ALA A 160 10.30 -9.52 32.28
CA ALA A 160 8.93 -9.91 32.59
C ALA A 160 8.41 -9.14 33.82
N ALA A 161 7.17 -8.66 33.73
CA ALA A 161 6.50 -8.04 34.86
C ALA A 161 5.86 -9.10 35.76
N LYS A 162 5.50 -8.74 37.00
CA LYS A 162 4.84 -9.68 37.93
C LYS A 162 3.52 -10.26 37.37
N ASP A 163 2.76 -9.47 36.59
CA ASP A 163 1.49 -9.89 35.99
C ASP A 163 1.64 -10.52 34.58
N GLU A 164 2.80 -11.09 34.26
CA GLU A 164 3.05 -11.64 32.91
C GLU A 164 2.10 -12.81 32.57
N THR A 165 1.64 -13.59 33.56
CA THR A 165 0.69 -14.69 33.36
C THR A 165 -0.65 -14.21 32.82
N LEU A 166 -1.27 -13.24 33.50
CA LEU A 166 -2.54 -12.63 33.06
C LEU A 166 -2.40 -11.94 31.70
N ARG A 167 -1.29 -11.24 31.46
CA ARG A 167 -1.03 -10.59 30.17
C ARG A 167 -0.83 -11.59 29.03
N LYS A 168 -0.23 -12.76 29.29
CA LYS A 168 -0.11 -13.83 28.29
C LYS A 168 -1.47 -14.38 27.89
N ILE A 169 -2.39 -14.57 28.85
CA ILE A 169 -3.76 -15.01 28.58
C ILE A 169 -4.48 -13.97 27.71
N LEU A 170 -4.48 -12.70 28.13
CA LEU A 170 -5.10 -11.61 27.35
C LEU A 170 -4.51 -11.51 25.94
N ARG A 171 -3.18 -11.64 25.79
CA ARG A 171 -2.53 -11.64 24.48
C ARG A 171 -2.99 -12.79 23.60
N SER A 172 -3.10 -13.99 24.18
CA SER A 172 -3.57 -15.19 23.48
C SER A 172 -4.99 -15.00 22.97
N GLU A 173 -5.90 -14.54 23.83
CA GLU A 173 -7.30 -14.26 23.47
C GLU A 173 -7.39 -13.19 22.37
N LEU A 174 -6.71 -12.05 22.53
CA LEU A 174 -6.67 -11.00 21.52
C LEU A 174 -6.13 -11.49 20.17
N SER A 175 -5.14 -12.40 20.18
CA SER A 175 -4.55 -12.94 18.96
C SER A 175 -5.50 -13.93 18.27
N LYS A 176 -6.24 -14.73 19.05
CA LYS A 176 -7.27 -15.65 18.55
C LYS A 176 -8.45 -14.90 17.94
N GLU A 177 -9.00 -13.92 18.66
CA GLU A 177 -10.10 -13.07 18.18
C GLU A 177 -9.73 -12.39 16.85
N ARG A 178 -8.51 -11.85 16.78
CA ARG A 178 -8.00 -11.25 15.55
C ARG A 178 -7.95 -12.25 14.40
N ALA A 179 -7.40 -13.45 14.61
CA ALA A 179 -7.30 -14.47 13.57
C ALA A 179 -8.70 -14.89 13.07
N ILE A 180 -9.60 -15.22 13.99
CA ILE A 180 -10.97 -15.66 13.67
C ILE A 180 -11.73 -14.58 12.89
N ARG A 181 -11.70 -13.33 13.37
CA ARG A 181 -12.54 -12.27 12.80
C ARG A 181 -11.98 -11.62 11.54
N LEU A 182 -10.66 -11.59 11.35
CA LEU A 182 -10.05 -11.00 10.15
C LEU A 182 -9.89 -12.01 9.01
N GLU A 183 -9.60 -13.28 9.30
CA GLU A 183 -9.37 -14.30 8.25
C GLU A 183 -10.68 -14.72 7.55
N GLY A 184 -11.85 -14.54 8.19
CA GLY A 184 -13.16 -14.85 7.60
C GLY A 184 -13.86 -13.69 6.88
N ASN A 185 -13.27 -12.48 6.83
CA ASN A 185 -14.00 -11.27 6.42
C ASN A 185 -13.95 -10.93 4.93
N PHE A 186 -12.97 -11.47 4.20
CA PHE A 186 -12.95 -11.41 2.75
C PHE A 186 -13.13 -12.84 2.27
N GLY A 187 -14.29 -13.14 1.68
CA GLY A 187 -14.65 -14.47 1.22
C GLY A 187 -13.49 -15.15 0.49
N THR A 188 -13.06 -16.28 1.02
CA THR A 188 -12.35 -17.32 0.26
C THR A 188 -13.23 -17.86 -0.85
#